data_AF-A0A6M1ZEW8-F1
#
_entry.id   AF-A0A6M1ZEW8-F1
#
_cell.length_a   1.000
_cell.length_b   1.000
_cell.length_c   1.000
_cell.angle_alpha   90.00
_cell.angle_beta   90.00
_cell.angle_gamma   90.00
#
_symmetry.space_group_name_H-M   'P 1'
#
loop_
_entity.id
_entity.type
_entity.pdbx_description
1 polymer ?
#
loop_
_entity_poly.entity_id
_entity_poly.type
_entity_poly.pdbx_seq_one_letter_code
_entity_poly.pdbx_strand_id
1 'polypeptide(L)'
;TNWKWGKTPINILMLSIAYRGIGIPFFWVVLDLEGNSCANDRIDLLKQAIDRLKVEKIEVVVADREFVGTKWFGFLVDQKIPFAIRVKKNFIVELGDGS
;
A
#
# COMPACT_ATOMS: atom_id res chain seq x y z
N THR A 1 -6.02 0.08 9.66
CA THR A 1 -6.49 -0.50 10.94
C THR A 1 -7.56 0.38 11.52
N ASN A 2 -8.73 -0.16 11.88
CA ASN A 2 -9.85 0.63 12.38
C ASN A 2 -9.77 0.80 13.90
N TRP A 3 -9.36 1.99 14.35
CA TRP A 3 -9.46 2.42 15.75
C TRP A 3 -10.68 3.32 15.91
N LYS A 4 -11.25 3.45 17.12
CA LYS A 4 -12.33 4.40 17.39
C LYS A 4 -11.93 5.31 18.53
N TRP A 5 -12.02 6.62 18.33
CA TRP A 5 -11.96 7.61 19.41
C TRP A 5 -13.38 8.14 19.64
N GLY A 6 -14.07 7.63 20.66
CA GLY A 6 -15.50 7.87 20.84
C GLY A 6 -16.32 7.25 19.71
N LYS A 7 -17.09 8.06 18.96
CA LYS A 7 -17.90 7.63 17.81
C LYS A 7 -17.18 7.70 16.45
N THR A 8 -16.01 8.33 16.39
CA THR A 8 -15.31 8.59 15.13
C THR A 8 -14.37 7.42 14.78
N PRO A 9 -14.55 6.76 13.62
CA PRO A 9 -13.60 5.78 13.13
C PRO A 9 -12.31 6.48 12.70
N ILE A 10 -11.19 6.03 13.22
CA ILE A 10 -9.84 6.42 12.84
C ILE A 10 -9.29 5.27 12.01
N ASN A 11 -9.13 5.49 10.70
CA ASN A 11 -8.42 4.54 9.85
C ASN A 11 -7.04 5.09 9.50
N ILE A 12 -6.00 4.42 9.98
CA ILE A 12 -4.62 4.79 9.68
C ILE A 12 -4.15 3.92 8.52
N LEU A 13 -3.75 4.59 7.42
CA LEU A 13 -2.95 4.01 6.36
C LEU A 13 -1.48 4.27 6.68
N MET A 14 -0.71 3.19 6.80
CA MET A 14 0.67 3.25 7.30
C MET A 14 1.63 2.56 6.33
N LEU A 15 2.76 3.21 6.08
CA LEU A 15 3.91 2.66 5.39
C LEU A 15 5.05 2.50 6.40
N SER A 16 5.59 1.28 6.45
CA SER A 16 6.65 0.89 7.38
C SER A 16 7.84 0.31 6.63
N ILE A 17 9.04 0.49 7.18
CA ILE A 17 10.24 -0.20 6.74
C ILE A 17 10.32 -1.54 7.49
N ALA A 18 10.42 -2.64 6.74
CA ALA A 18 10.65 -3.95 7.34
C ALA A 18 12.13 -4.07 7.73
N TYR A 19 12.40 -4.28 9.01
CA TYR A 19 13.76 -4.41 9.54
C TYR A 19 13.79 -5.50 10.61
N ARG A 20 14.62 -6.55 10.43
CA ARG A 20 14.80 -7.64 11.42
C ARG A 20 13.50 -8.24 11.98
N GLY A 21 12.50 -8.43 11.12
CA GLY A 21 11.21 -9.02 11.50
C GLY A 21 10.22 -8.05 12.15
N ILE A 22 10.57 -6.76 12.31
CA ILE A 22 9.65 -5.71 12.75
C ILE A 22 9.35 -4.73 11.61
N GLY A 23 8.15 -4.16 11.62
CA GLY A 23 7.79 -3.02 10.78
C GLY A 23 7.99 -1.74 11.57
N ILE A 24 8.89 -0.86 11.13
CA ILE A 24 9.11 0.46 11.72
C ILE A 24 8.29 1.47 10.92
N PRO A 25 7.24 2.08 11.50
CA PRO A 25 6.43 3.09 10.81
C PRO A 25 7.26 4.29 10.40
N PHE A 26 7.06 4.78 9.18
CA PHE A 26 7.84 5.92 8.66
C PHE A 26 6.97 6.97 7.98
N PHE A 27 5.89 6.57 7.30
CA PHE A 27 4.87 7.47 6.78
C PHE A 27 3.48 6.96 7.14
N TRP A 28 2.56 7.85 7.47
CA TRP A 28 1.16 7.49 7.68
C TRP A 28 0.24 8.65 7.38
N VAL A 29 -1.01 8.32 7.08
CA VAL A 29 -2.12 9.27 6.97
C VAL A 29 -3.29 8.76 7.79
N VAL A 30 -3.94 9.66 8.50
CA VAL A 30 -5.23 9.41 9.15
C VAL A 30 -6.31 9.71 8.13
N LEU A 31 -7.09 8.70 7.78
CA LEU A 31 -8.19 8.81 6.83
C LEU A 31 -9.48 9.15 7.60
N ASP A 32 -10.13 10.24 7.21
CA ASP A 32 -11.39 10.71 7.80
C ASP A 32 -12.63 9.98 7.25
N LEU A 33 -12.44 8.98 6.38
CA LEU A 33 -13.52 8.24 5.72
C LEU A 33 -13.89 6.98 6.51
N GLU A 34 -15.19 6.71 6.62
CA GLU A 34 -15.73 5.40 7.01
C GLU A 34 -15.43 4.36 5.90
N GLY A 35 -14.20 3.82 5.88
CA GLY A 35 -13.78 2.83 4.87
C GLY A 35 -12.27 2.61 4.80
N ASN A 36 -11.83 1.59 4.04
CA ASN A 36 -10.42 1.34 3.74
C ASN A 36 -9.85 2.34 2.74
N SER A 37 -8.52 2.51 2.73
CA SER A 37 -7.82 3.38 1.77
C SER A 37 -8.17 3.05 0.31
N CYS A 38 -8.42 4.07 -0.50
CA CYS A 38 -8.56 3.92 -1.94
C CYS A 38 -7.17 3.80 -2.62
N ALA A 39 -7.14 3.57 -3.93
CA ALA A 39 -5.87 3.47 -4.66
C ALA A 39 -5.07 4.78 -4.63
N ASN A 40 -5.75 5.93 -4.63
CA ASN A 40 -5.08 7.23 -4.60
C ASN A 40 -4.35 7.44 -3.26
N ASP A 41 -5.01 7.17 -2.12
CA ASP A 41 -4.39 7.32 -0.80
C ASP A 41 -3.09 6.52 -0.68
N ARG A 42 -3.08 5.29 -1.24
CA ARG A 42 -1.91 4.40 -1.29
C ARG A 42 -0.79 4.98 -2.16
N ILE A 43 -1.14 5.47 -3.35
CA ILE A 43 -0.20 6.10 -4.29
C ILE A 43 0.40 7.37 -3.68
N ASP A 44 -0.42 8.22 -3.08
CA ASP A 44 0.02 9.51 -2.54
C ASP A 44 0.92 9.32 -1.32
N LEU A 45 0.62 8.34 -0.46
CA LEU A 45 1.52 7.99 0.64
C LEU A 45 2.86 7.42 0.14
N LEU A 46 2.83 6.55 -0.87
CA LEU A 46 4.05 5.97 -1.43
C LEU A 46 4.90 7.02 -2.16
N LYS A 47 4.28 7.95 -2.89
CA LYS A 47 4.98 9.09 -3.53
C LYS A 47 5.72 9.94 -2.51
N GLN A 48 5.05 10.30 -1.40
CA GLN A 48 5.70 11.04 -0.31
C GLN A 48 6.92 10.31 0.23
N ALA A 49 6.85 8.97 0.33
CA ALA A 49 7.99 8.17 0.76
C ALA A 49 9.12 8.13 -0.27
N ILE A 50 8.79 7.95 -1.55
CA ILE A 50 9.75 7.96 -2.65
C ILE A 50 10.47 9.30 -2.75
N ASP A 51 9.76 10.42 -2.59
CA ASP A 51 10.37 11.75 -2.62
C ASP A 51 11.45 11.93 -1.54
N ARG A 52 11.38 11.17 -0.44
CA ARG A 52 12.36 11.26 0.67
C ARG A 52 13.43 10.17 0.65
N LEU A 53 13.06 8.93 0.31
CA LEU A 53 13.97 7.78 0.35
C LEU A 53 14.64 7.52 -1.01
N LYS A 54 14.01 8.00 -2.09
CA LYS A 54 14.22 7.65 -3.49
C LYS A 54 13.82 6.22 -3.84
N VAL A 55 13.31 6.02 -5.05
CA VAL A 55 12.74 4.74 -5.50
C VAL A 55 13.79 3.63 -5.54
N GLU A 56 15.06 3.96 -5.81
CA GLU A 56 16.13 2.96 -5.95
C GLU A 56 16.49 2.28 -4.61
N LYS A 57 16.01 2.83 -3.48
CA LYS A 57 16.17 2.22 -2.16
C LYS A 57 15.03 1.29 -1.77
N ILE A 58 14.00 1.18 -2.60
CA ILE A 58 12.85 0.29 -2.36
C ILE A 58 13.14 -1.04 -3.03
N GLU A 59 13.51 -2.04 -2.22
CA GLU A 59 13.72 -3.40 -2.72
C GLU A 59 12.40 -4.07 -3.11
N VAL A 60 11.38 -3.98 -2.25
CA VAL A 60 10.05 -4.52 -2.51
C VAL A 60 8.99 -3.83 -1.64
N VAL A 61 7.81 -3.60 -2.20
CA VAL A 61 6.61 -3.20 -1.45
C VAL A 61 5.78 -4.43 -1.12
N VAL A 62 5.54 -4.67 0.17
CA VAL A 62 4.71 -5.79 0.65
C VAL A 62 3.41 -5.25 1.21
N ALA A 63 2.28 -5.88 0.87
CA ALA A 63 0.98 -5.54 1.44
C ALA A 63 0.01 -6.73 1.50
N ASP A 64 -1.00 -6.64 2.36
CA ASP A 64 -2.04 -7.67 2.47
C ASP A 64 -3.15 -7.48 1.41
N ARG A 65 -4.09 -8.41 1.36
CA ARG A 65 -5.23 -8.51 0.44
C ARG A 65 -6.18 -7.33 0.40
N GLU A 66 -6.13 -6.44 1.38
CA GLU A 66 -6.90 -5.19 1.38
C GLU A 66 -6.32 -4.15 0.42
N PHE A 67 -5.07 -4.35 -0.03
CA PHE A 67 -4.32 -3.42 -0.87
C PHE A 67 -4.29 -3.84 -2.34
N VAL A 68 -5.17 -4.75 -2.77
CA VAL A 68 -5.29 -5.17 -4.17
C VAL A 68 -6.02 -4.11 -5.01
N GLY A 69 -5.68 -3.96 -6.29
CA GLY A 69 -6.40 -3.12 -7.24
C GLY A 69 -5.58 -2.74 -8.48
N THR A 70 -6.22 -2.73 -9.66
CA THR A 70 -5.56 -2.49 -10.96
C THR A 70 -4.84 -1.15 -11.02
N LYS A 71 -5.48 -0.05 -10.57
CA LYS A 71 -4.84 1.28 -10.53
C LYS A 71 -3.60 1.31 -9.65
N TRP A 72 -3.63 0.60 -8.51
CA TRP A 72 -2.50 0.51 -7.60
C TRP A 72 -1.36 -0.30 -8.21
N PHE A 73 -1.66 -1.43 -8.83
CA PHE A 73 -0.67 -2.26 -9.52
C PHE A 73 -0.04 -1.54 -10.72
N GLY A 74 -0.86 -0.87 -11.54
CA GLY A 74 -0.37 -0.08 -12.67
C GLY A 74 0.64 0.97 -12.23
N PHE A 75 0.35 1.71 -11.16
CA PHE A 75 1.32 2.67 -10.60
C PHE A 75 2.64 2.01 -10.19
N LEU A 76 2.60 0.87 -9.50
CA LEU A 76 3.82 0.17 -9.07
C LEU A 76 4.64 -0.32 -10.28
N VAL A 77 3.97 -0.83 -11.32
CA VAL A 77 4.61 -1.26 -12.58
C VAL A 77 5.23 -0.06 -13.29
N ASP A 78 4.49 1.05 -13.46
CA ASP A 78 4.95 2.26 -14.13
C ASP A 78 6.17 2.88 -13.45
N GLN A 79 6.19 2.84 -12.10
CA GLN A 79 7.33 3.32 -11.31
C GLN A 79 8.46 2.30 -11.17
N LYS A 80 8.32 1.11 -11.77
CA LYS A 80 9.29 0.00 -11.68
C LYS A 80 9.59 -0.42 -10.24
N ILE A 81 8.57 -0.38 -9.38
CA ILE A 81 8.67 -0.75 -7.97
C ILE A 81 8.31 -2.23 -7.83
N PRO A 82 9.24 -3.11 -7.41
CA PRO A 82 8.92 -4.50 -7.14
C PRO A 82 7.89 -4.60 -6.01
N PHE A 83 6.93 -5.52 -6.12
CA PHE A 83 5.92 -5.71 -5.08
C PHE A 83 5.51 -7.16 -4.88
N ALA A 84 5.15 -7.48 -3.63
CA ALA A 84 4.60 -8.77 -3.23
C ALA A 84 3.33 -8.52 -2.41
N ILE A 85 2.17 -8.61 -3.07
CA ILE A 85 0.88 -8.29 -2.45
C ILE A 85 0.05 -9.56 -2.35
N ARG A 86 -0.42 -9.86 -1.14
CA ARG A 86 -1.24 -11.05 -0.90
C ARG A 86 -2.58 -10.93 -1.60
N VAL A 87 -3.00 -11.97 -2.30
CA VAL A 87 -4.30 -12.02 -3.00
C VAL A 87 -5.26 -12.96 -2.26
N LYS A 88 -6.57 -12.67 -2.27
CA LYS A 88 -7.60 -13.59 -1.71
C LYS A 88 -7.71 -14.83 -2.60
N LYS A 89 -8.01 -15.99 -2.00
CA LYS A 89 -8.16 -17.28 -2.69
C LYS A 89 -9.16 -17.25 -3.88
N ASN A 90 -10.15 -16.35 -3.84
CA ASN A 90 -11.20 -16.23 -4.86
C ASN A 90 -11.04 -14.99 -5.76
N PHE A 91 -9.84 -14.42 -5.84
CA PHE A 91 -9.59 -13.29 -6.74
C PHE A 91 -9.31 -13.80 -8.15
N ILE A 92 -10.01 -13.26 -9.14
CA ILE A 92 -9.75 -13.55 -10.56
C ILE A 92 -8.55 -12.68 -10.96
N VAL A 93 -7.48 -13.33 -11.42
CA VAL A 93 -6.32 -12.65 -12.00
C VAL A 93 -6.29 -13.03 -13.47
N GLU A 94 -6.49 -12.05 -14.33
CA GLU A 94 -6.21 -12.19 -15.76
C GLU A 94 -4.72 -11.95 -15.94
N LEU A 95 -3.98 -13.03 -16.23
CA LEU A 95 -2.59 -12.93 -16.65
C LEU A 95 -2.62 -12.46 -18.11
N GLY A 96 -2.00 -11.31 -18.38
CA GLY A 96 -1.71 -10.91 -19.75
C GLY A 96 -0.87 -12.01 -20.40
N ASP A 97 -1.20 -12.38 -21.63
CA ASP A 97 -0.37 -13.22 -22.46
C ASP A 97 0.99 -12.52 -22.61
N GLY A 98 2.01 -13.07 -21.95
CA GLY A 98 3.36 -12.53 -22.01
C GLY A 98 3.79 -12.42 -23.47
N SER A 99 3.82 -11.19 -23.97
CA SER A 99 4.32 -10.80 -25.29
C SER A 99 5.69 -10.16 -25.15
#